data_AF-A0AAJ1PM89-F1
#
_entry.id   AF-A0AAJ1PM89-F1
#
_cell.length_a   1.000
_cell.length_b   1.000
_cell.length_c   1.000
_cell.angle_alpha   90.00
_cell.angle_beta   90.00
_cell.angle_gamma   90.00
#
_symmetry.space_group_name_H-M   'P 1'
#
loop_
_entity.id
_entity.type
_entity.pdbx_description
1 polymer ?
#
loop_
_entity_poly.entity_id
_entity_poly.type
_entity_poly.pdbx_seq_one_letter_code
_entity_poly.pdbx_strand_id
1 'polypeptide(L)' 'MKTKVVNFRATEQLIKDLEEIIKADGHYRNKTEVINEALRKFIRGYWRRNINVNMRKKR' A
#
# COMPACT_ATOMS: atom_id res chain seq x y z
N MET A 1 -17.91 -3.62 -7.85
CA MET A 1 -16.88 -4.36 -7.08
C MET A 1 -17.32 -4.42 -5.62
N LYS A 2 -17.32 -5.58 -4.97
CA LYS A 2 -17.67 -5.66 -3.54
C LYS A 2 -16.47 -5.19 -2.71
N THR A 3 -16.60 -4.06 -2.02
CA THR A 3 -15.61 -3.55 -1.07
C THR A 3 -15.94 -4.05 0.34
N LYS A 4 -14.91 -4.46 1.09
CA LYS A 4 -15.03 -4.75 2.53
C LYS A 4 -14.27 -3.69 3.30
N VAL A 5 -14.86 -3.18 4.39
CA VAL A 5 -14.18 -2.26 5.30
C VAL A 5 -13.23 -3.07 6.18
N VAL A 6 -11.98 -2.62 6.27
CA VAL A 6 -10.96 -3.18 7.16
C VAL A 6 -10.51 -2.08 8.10
N ASN A 7 -10.65 -2.31 9.40
CA ASN A 7 -10.19 -1.39 10.43
C ASN A 7 -8.78 -1.79 10.87
N PHE A 8 -7.88 -0.82 10.97
CA PHE A 8 -6.53 -1.03 11.48
C PHE A 8 -6.10 0.17 12.31
N ARG A 9 -5.11 -0.04 13.18
CA ARG A 9 -4.48 1.04 13.97
C ARG A 9 -3.30 1.60 13.19
N ALA A 10 -3.19 2.92 13.15
CA ALA A 10 -2.09 3.65 12.51
C ALA A 10 -1.35 4.47 13.56
N THR A 11 -0.05 4.69 13.33
CA THR A 11 0.71 5.67 14.13
C THR A 11 0.30 7.09 13.73
N GLU A 12 0.48 8.04 14.64
CA GLU A 12 0.23 9.46 14.34
C GLU A 12 1.11 9.95 13.18
N GLN A 13 2.36 9.49 13.13
CA GLN A 13 3.26 9.84 12.04
C GLN A 13 2.73 9.37 10.68
N LEU A 14 2.23 8.12 10.59
CA LEU A 14 1.64 7.62 9.37
C LEU A 14 0.42 8.45 8.94
N ILE A 15 -0.40 8.91 9.89
CA ILE A 15 -1.54 9.78 9.59
C ILE A 15 -1.06 11.10 8.99
N LYS A 16 -0.02 11.72 9.56
CA LYS A 16 0.59 12.95 9.03
C LYS A 16 1.13 12.75 7.62
N ASP A 17 1.90 11.69 7.39
CA ASP A 17 2.47 11.38 6.07
C ASP A 17 1.36 11.21 5.01
N LEU A 18 0.26 10.55 5.36
CA LEU A 18 -0.89 10.38 4.46
C LEU A 18 -1.57 11.71 4.13
N GLU A 19 -1.66 12.65 5.07
CA GLU A 19 -2.22 13.98 4.85
C GLU A 19 -1.32 14.84 3.96
N GLU A 20 0.00 14.76 4.15
CA GLU A 20 0.97 15.45 3.31
C GLU A 20 0.90 14.94 1.86
N ILE A 21 0.81 13.63 1.64
CA ILE A 21 0.66 13.04 0.29
C ILE A 21 -0.60 13.58 -0.41
N ILE A 22 -1.73 13.64 0.31
CA ILE A 22 -2.98 14.16 -0.25
C ILE A 22 -2.84 15.64 -0.64
N LYS A 23 -2.19 16.45 0.22
CA LYS A 23 -1.98 17.87 -0.03
C LYS A 23 -0.99 18.14 -1.18
N ALA A 24 0.05 17.32 -1.30
CA ALA A 24 1.14 17.53 -2.25
C ALA A 24 0.78 17.09 -3.67
N ASP A 25 0.14 15.92 -3.82
CA ASP A 25 -0.04 15.29 -5.13
C ASP A 25 -1.34 15.74 -5.83
N GLY A 26 -2.37 16.17 -5.08
CA GLY A 26 -3.71 16.51 -5.60
C GLY A 26 -4.45 15.36 -6.29
N HIS A 27 -3.77 14.23 -6.51
CA HIS A 27 -4.24 13.02 -7.17
C HIS A 27 -5.17 12.19 -6.27
N TYR A 28 -4.88 12.14 -4.98
CA TYR A 28 -5.63 11.35 -4.01
C TYR A 28 -6.69 12.18 -3.31
N ARG A 29 -7.92 11.68 -3.24
CA ARG A 29 -9.06 12.39 -2.62
C ARG A 29 -9.16 12.16 -1.12
N ASN A 30 -8.62 11.03 -0.64
CA ASN A 30 -8.70 10.64 0.76
C ASN A 30 -7.59 9.64 1.14
N LYS A 31 -7.41 9.45 2.44
CA LYS A 31 -6.39 8.54 3.01
C LYS A 31 -6.56 7.10 2.53
N THR A 32 -7.80 6.65 2.33
CA THR A 32 -8.13 5.29 1.88
C THR A 32 -7.59 5.00 0.49
N GLU A 33 -7.63 5.97 -0.43
CA GLU A 33 -7.04 5.82 -1.77
C GLU A 33 -5.53 5.65 -1.70
N VAL A 34 -4.85 6.51 -0.93
CA VAL A 34 -3.39 6.45 -0.71
C VAL A 34 -2.99 5.08 -0.15
N ILE A 35 -3.68 4.62 0.91
CA ILE A 35 -3.40 3.35 1.57
C ILE A 35 -3.63 2.17 0.61
N ASN A 36 -4.74 2.18 -0.13
CA ASN A 36 -5.04 1.10 -1.08
C ASN A 36 -3.98 1.01 -2.18
N GLU A 37 -3.51 2.14 -2.70
CA GLU A 37 -2.44 2.13 -3.69
C GLU A 37 -1.11 1.67 -3.11
N ALA A 38 -0.72 2.19 -1.94
CA ALA A 38 0.49 1.78 -1.24
C ALA A 38 0.50 0.26 -0.96
N LEU A 39 -0.61 -0.29 -0.47
CA LEU A 39 -0.77 -1.73 -0.23
C LEU A 39 -0.66 -2.54 -1.52
N ARG A 40 -1.26 -2.09 -2.62
CA ARG A 40 -1.13 -2.77 -3.93
C ARG A 40 0.32 -2.79 -4.40
N LYS A 41 1.04 -1.66 -4.28
CA LYS A 41 2.47 -1.58 -4.64
C LYS A 41 3.32 -2.50 -3.76
N PHE A 42 3.08 -2.48 -2.45
CA PHE A 42 3.78 -3.32 -1.48
C PHE A 42 3.57 -4.82 -1.76
N ILE A 43 2.30 -5.26 -1.88
CA ILE A 43 1.96 -6.66 -2.15
C ILE A 43 2.59 -7.13 -3.47
N ARG A 44 2.49 -6.34 -4.55
CA ARG A 44 3.14 -6.68 -5.83
C ARG A 44 4.66 -6.80 -5.71
N GLY A 45 5.29 -5.91 -4.93
CA GLY A 45 6.72 -5.95 -4.66
C GLY A 45 7.12 -7.21 -3.88
N TYR A 46 6.34 -7.55 -2.85
CA TYR A 46 6.52 -8.76 -2.04
C TYR A 46 6.44 -10.03 -2.89
N TRP A 47 5.41 -10.15 -3.74
CA TRP A 47 5.26 -11.28 -4.66
C TRP A 47 6.41 -11.38 -5.66
N ARG A 48 6.83 -10.27 -6.28
CA ARG A 48 7.98 -10.29 -7.21
C ARG A 48 9.25 -10.80 -6.56
N ARG A 49 9.53 -10.37 -5.32
CA ARG A 49 10.71 -10.84 -4.57
C ARG A 49 10.62 -12.33 -4.25
N ASN A 50 9.48 -12.79 -3.74
CA ASN A 50 9.33 -14.19 -3.32
C ASN A 50 9.21 -15.18 -4.47
N ILE A 51 8.55 -14.83 -5.57
CA ILE A 51 8.50 -15.67 -6.77
C ILE A 51 9.92 -15.83 -7.35
N ASN A 52 10.70 -14.74 -7.42
CA ASN A 52 12.08 -14.81 -7.90
C ASN A 52 12.99 -15.66 -6.99
N VAL A 53 12.80 -15.58 -5.67
CA VAL A 53 13.53 -16.43 -4.70
C VAL A 53 13.17 -17.91 -4.90
N ASN A 54 11.89 -18.23 -5.09
CA ASN A 54 11.45 -19.62 -5.32
C ASN A 54 11.87 -20.18 -6.68
N MET A 55 11.94 -19.36 -7.74
CA MET A 55 12.46 -19.80 -9.05
C MET A 55 13.97 -20.03 -9.04
N ARG A 56 14.73 -19.26 -8.27
CA ARG A 56 16.19 -19.48 -8.12
C ARG A 56 16.53 -20.73 -7.32
N LYS A 57 15.75 -21.08 -6.29
CA LYS A 57 15.94 -22.32 -5.52
C LYS A 57 15.59 -23.60 -6.29
N LYS A 58 14.90 -23.49 -7.44
CA LYS A 58 14.49 -24.63 -8.29
C LYS A 58 15.48 -24.95 -9.41
N ARG A 59 16.55 -24.17 -9.57
CA ARG A 59 17.68 -24.47 -10.46
C ARG A 59 18.84 -25.01 -9.63
#